data_AF-A0A917GIR4-F1
#
_entry.id   AF-A0A917GIR4-F1
#
_cell.length_a   1.000
_cell.length_b   1.000
_cell.length_c   1.000
_cell.angle_alpha   90.00
_cell.angle_beta   90.00
_cell.angle_gamma   90.00
#
_symmetry.space_group_name_H-M   'P 1'
#
loop_
_entity.id
_entity.type
_entity.pdbx_description
1 polymer ?
#
loop_
_entity_poly.entity_id
_entity_poly.type
_entity_poly.pdbx_seq_one_letter_code
_entity_poly.pdbx_strand_id
1 'polypeptide(L)'
;MRRLFDYRCTACGWAGERLVEVPAPRGLACGRCSEEAVRRYTTAGLRRSGEALAAISPAAGSTDCRDNPDVPGLCHVAPGARRSMIAQYRGDDDTLAAERTRQTRRYEEHGPVPLDQVLHTH
;
A
#
# COMPACT_ATOMS: atom_id res chain seq x y z
N MET A 1 15.21 20.73 -1.80
CA MET A 1 14.38 19.52 -1.98
C MET A 1 12.95 19.95 -2.25
N ARG A 2 12.27 19.38 -3.26
CA ARG A 2 10.86 19.66 -3.54
C ARG A 2 9.96 18.58 -2.94
N ARG A 3 8.79 18.95 -2.44
CA ARG A 3 7.76 18.03 -1.92
C ARG A 3 6.37 18.49 -2.35
N LEU A 4 5.40 17.58 -2.33
CA LEU A 4 3.99 17.88 -2.61
C LEU A 4 3.33 18.48 -1.36
N PHE A 5 2.57 19.55 -1.55
CA PHE A 5 1.77 20.19 -0.50
C PHE A 5 0.38 20.55 -1.04
N ASP A 6 -0.64 20.45 -0.20
CA ASP A 6 -2.00 20.85 -0.52
C ASP A 6 -2.17 22.39 -0.45
N TYR A 7 -2.88 22.96 -1.42
CA TYR A 7 -3.29 24.36 -1.43
C TYR A 7 -4.78 24.46 -1.72
N ARG A 8 -5.44 25.49 -1.16
CA ARG A 8 -6.84 25.81 -1.47
C ARG A 8 -7.00 27.30 -1.74
N CYS A 9 -7.63 27.63 -2.87
CA CYS A 9 -8.06 28.99 -3.18
C CYS A 9 -9.37 29.31 -2.47
N THR A 10 -9.42 30.45 -1.78
CA THR A 10 -10.62 30.93 -1.09
C THR A 10 -11.63 31.57 -2.06
N ALA A 11 -11.15 32.12 -3.19
CA ALA A 11 -12.00 32.78 -4.18
C ALA A 11 -12.79 31.77 -5.05
N CYS A 12 -12.09 30.85 -5.73
CA CYS A 12 -12.75 29.88 -6.63
C CYS A 12 -12.98 28.50 -6.00
N GLY A 13 -12.57 28.30 -4.75
CA GLY A 13 -12.74 27.03 -4.03
C GLY A 13 -11.83 25.89 -4.49
N TRP A 14 -10.99 26.08 -5.50
CA TRP A 14 -10.05 25.07 -5.98
C TRP A 14 -9.20 24.52 -4.84
N ALA A 15 -9.05 23.20 -4.78
CA ALA A 15 -8.13 22.52 -3.88
C ALA A 15 -7.27 21.54 -4.70
N GLY A 16 -5.97 21.50 -4.46
CA GLY A 16 -5.07 20.60 -5.15
C GLY A 16 -3.64 20.64 -4.63
N GLU A 17 -2.84 19.70 -5.10
CA GLU A 17 -1.43 19.55 -4.70
C GLU A 17 -0.50 20.39 -5.59
N ARG A 18 0.57 20.91 -5.01
CA ARG A 18 1.65 21.62 -5.71
C ARG A 18 3.00 21.08 -5.27
N LEU A 19 3.87 20.79 -6.23
CA LEU A 19 5.25 20.40 -5.99
C LEU A 19 6.12 21.65 -5.80
N VAL A 20 6.50 21.95 -4.56
CA VAL A 20 7.24 23.19 -4.20
C VAL A 20 8.47 22.91 -3.36
N GLU A 21 9.39 23.87 -3.31
CA GLU A 21 10.60 23.79 -2.50
C GLU A 21 10.32 23.87 -1.00
N VAL A 22 11.13 23.20 -0.19
CA VAL A 22 11.09 23.26 1.28
C VAL A 22 12.02 24.38 1.76
N PRO A 23 11.57 25.31 2.62
CA PRO A 23 10.26 25.34 3.27
C PRO A 23 9.15 25.81 2.31
N ALA A 24 8.04 25.07 2.29
CA ALA A 24 6.94 25.41 1.38
C ALA A 24 6.33 26.78 1.71
N PRO A 25 5.98 27.59 0.71
CA PRO A 25 5.38 28.90 0.92
C PRO A 25 3.97 28.79 1.51
N ARG A 26 3.55 29.80 2.27
CA ARG A 26 2.19 29.86 2.85
C ARG A 26 1.10 30.04 1.80
N GLY A 27 1.41 30.70 0.68
CA GLY A 27 0.48 30.98 -0.41
C GLY A 27 1.14 30.83 -1.77
N LEU A 28 0.33 30.55 -2.79
CA LEU A 28 0.72 30.45 -4.20
C LEU A 28 -0.41 31.00 -5.08
N ALA A 29 -0.09 31.41 -6.30
CA ALA A 29 -1.12 31.72 -7.30
C ALA A 29 -1.96 30.47 -7.64
N CYS A 30 -3.28 30.62 -7.58
CA CYS A 30 -4.22 29.59 -7.95
C CYS A 30 -4.11 29.29 -9.45
N GLY A 31 -3.97 28.01 -9.81
CA GLY A 31 -3.91 27.60 -11.22
C GLY A 31 -5.22 27.75 -11.99
N ARG A 32 -6.33 28.15 -11.35
CA ARG A 32 -7.65 28.35 -12.00
C ARG A 32 -8.05 29.81 -12.17
N CYS A 33 -7.95 30.60 -11.11
CA CYS A 33 -8.41 32.00 -11.13
C CYS A 33 -7.29 33.00 -10.80
N SER A 34 -6.04 32.54 -10.69
CA SER A 34 -4.85 33.35 -10.37
C SER A 34 -4.83 34.04 -9.00
N GLU A 35 -5.94 34.07 -8.28
CA GLU A 35 -6.03 34.52 -6.87
C GLU A 35 -5.16 33.68 -5.93
N GLU A 36 -4.93 34.17 -4.72
CA GLU A 36 -4.13 33.44 -3.74
C GLU A 36 -4.79 32.11 -3.33
N ALA A 37 -4.01 31.04 -3.39
CA ALA A 37 -4.30 29.75 -2.81
C ALA A 37 -3.41 29.55 -1.58
N VAL A 38 -4.02 29.30 -0.43
CA VAL A 38 -3.33 29.16 0.86
C VAL A 38 -3.02 27.70 1.13
N ARG A 39 -1.83 27.43 1.67
CA ARG A 39 -1.39 26.10 2.05
C ARG A 39 -2.34 25.50 3.08
N ARG A 40 -2.72 24.24 2.87
CA ARG A 40 -3.48 23.44 3.81
C ARG A 40 -2.66 22.27 4.31
N TYR A 41 -2.89 21.91 5.56
CA TYR A 41 -2.35 20.68 6.15
C TYR A 41 -3.52 19.72 6.25
N THR A 42 -3.60 18.76 5.34
CA THR A 42 -4.68 17.78 5.31
C THR A 42 -4.14 16.39 5.06
N THR A 43 -4.94 15.38 5.37
CA THR A 43 -4.67 13.98 5.02
C THR A 43 -5.25 13.60 3.65
N ALA A 44 -5.80 14.55 2.89
CA ALA A 44 -6.49 14.27 1.63
C ALA A 44 -5.53 13.67 0.58
N GLY A 45 -4.29 14.16 0.49
CA GLY A 45 -3.26 13.56 -0.35
C GLY A 45 -2.93 12.12 0.04
N LEU A 46 -2.85 11.84 1.35
CA LEU A 46 -2.62 10.47 1.86
C LEU A 46 -3.78 9.52 1.53
N ARG A 47 -5.02 10.00 1.67
CA ARG A 47 -6.22 9.21 1.35
C ARG A 47 -6.30 8.81 -0.12
N ARG A 48 -6.00 9.74 -1.04
CA ARG A 48 -6.00 9.45 -2.48
C ARG A 48 -4.97 8.39 -2.86
N SER A 49 -3.79 8.43 -2.24
CA SER A 49 -2.78 7.38 -2.40
C SER A 49 -3.28 6.02 -1.89
N GLY A 50 -3.98 6.00 -0.75
CA GLY A 50 -4.61 4.79 -0.22
C GLY A 50 -5.70 4.22 -1.12
N GLU A 51 -6.55 5.06 -1.72
CA GLU A 51 -7.60 4.63 -2.66
C GLU A 51 -7.01 4.07 -3.96
N ALA A 52 -5.92 4.65 -4.48
CA ALA A 52 -5.20 4.11 -5.63
C ALA A 52 -4.54 2.75 -5.32
N LEU A 53 -4.03 2.55 -4.10
CA LEU A 53 -3.49 1.27 -3.65
C LEU A 53 -4.59 0.23 -3.39
N ALA A 54 -5.77 0.66 -2.95
CA ALA A 54 -6.93 -0.21 -2.77
C ALA A 54 -7.41 -0.81 -4.11
N ALA A 55 -7.26 -0.09 -5.23
CA ALA A 55 -7.57 -0.62 -6.56
C ALA A 55 -6.60 -1.72 -7.05
N ILE A 56 -5.45 -1.88 -6.39
CA ILE A 56 -4.45 -2.93 -6.64
C ILE A 56 -4.59 -4.05 -5.58
N SER A 57 -5.47 -3.88 -4.59
CA SER A 57 -5.78 -4.94 -3.62
C SER A 57 -6.65 -6.00 -4.29
N PRO A 58 -6.37 -7.30 -4.13
CA PRO A 58 -7.08 -8.35 -4.83
C PRO A 58 -8.48 -8.57 -4.24
N ALA A 59 -9.23 -9.46 -4.89
CA ALA A 59 -10.45 -10.03 -4.35
C ALA A 59 -10.21 -10.55 -2.92
N ALA A 60 -10.90 -9.94 -1.95
CA ALA A 60 -10.70 -10.20 -0.53
C ALA A 60 -10.69 -11.70 -0.21
N GLY A 61 -9.56 -12.20 0.29
CA GLY A 61 -9.44 -13.53 0.90
C GLY A 61 -8.87 -14.65 0.02
N SER A 62 -8.70 -14.47 -1.29
CA SER A 62 -8.10 -15.53 -2.13
C SER A 62 -6.57 -15.57 -2.00
N THR A 63 -6.03 -16.78 -1.88
CA THR A 63 -4.58 -17.07 -1.94
C THR A 63 -4.19 -17.78 -3.24
N ASP A 64 -5.10 -17.88 -4.23
CA ASP A 64 -4.76 -18.40 -5.55
C ASP A 64 -3.83 -17.41 -6.28
N CYS A 65 -2.81 -17.93 -6.95
CA CYS A 65 -1.89 -17.07 -7.68
C CYS A 65 -2.55 -16.37 -8.88
N ARG A 66 -3.62 -16.94 -9.45
CA ARG A 66 -4.39 -16.29 -10.53
C ARG A 66 -5.11 -15.03 -10.06
N ASP A 67 -5.52 -15.00 -8.80
CA ASP A 67 -6.21 -13.85 -8.19
C ASP A 67 -5.23 -12.82 -7.61
N ASN A 68 -3.94 -13.14 -7.58
CA ASN A 68 -2.85 -12.32 -7.05
C ASN A 68 -1.69 -12.24 -8.07
N PRO A 69 -1.94 -11.84 -9.33
CA PRO A 69 -0.95 -11.86 -10.41
C PRO A 69 0.19 -10.83 -10.21
N ASP A 70 -0.03 -9.85 -9.33
CA ASP A 70 0.92 -8.82 -8.93
C ASP A 70 2.05 -9.35 -8.04
N VAL A 71 1.82 -10.46 -7.31
CA VAL A 71 2.75 -11.01 -6.33
C VAL A 71 3.77 -11.93 -7.01
N PRO A 72 5.07 -11.57 -7.08
CA PRO A 72 6.05 -12.36 -7.82
C PRO A 72 6.24 -13.77 -7.26
N GLY A 73 6.33 -14.76 -8.15
CA GLY A 73 6.66 -16.14 -7.81
C GLY A 73 5.56 -16.94 -7.09
N LEU A 74 4.37 -16.35 -6.88
CA LEU A 74 3.32 -16.93 -6.05
C LEU A 74 2.80 -18.29 -6.56
N CYS A 75 2.81 -18.52 -7.89
CA CYS A 75 2.38 -19.80 -8.47
C CYS A 75 3.32 -20.98 -8.13
N HIS A 76 4.57 -20.71 -7.75
CA HIS A 76 5.57 -21.75 -7.41
C HIS A 76 5.69 -21.99 -5.90
N VAL A 77 4.83 -21.33 -5.13
CA VAL A 77 4.83 -21.40 -3.67
C VAL A 77 3.65 -22.25 -3.23
N ALA A 78 3.88 -23.12 -2.25
CA ALA A 78 2.83 -23.96 -1.71
C ALA A 78 1.72 -23.12 -1.04
N PRO A 79 0.45 -23.56 -1.09
CA PRO A 79 -0.68 -22.78 -0.57
C PRO A 79 -0.50 -22.27 0.86
N GLY A 80 0.16 -23.05 1.73
CA GLY A 80 0.42 -22.69 3.12
C GLY A 80 1.40 -21.51 3.33
N ALA A 81 2.19 -21.16 2.32
CA ALA A 81 3.14 -20.04 2.36
C ALA A 81 2.68 -18.83 1.51
N ARG A 82 1.66 -19.01 0.65
CA ARG A 82 1.13 -17.94 -0.21
C ARG A 82 0.59 -16.77 0.60
N ARG A 83 -0.15 -17.05 1.67
CA ARG A 83 -0.79 -16.00 2.49
C ARG A 83 0.23 -15.07 3.14
N SER A 84 1.32 -15.61 3.68
CA SER A 84 2.43 -14.80 4.22
C SER A 84 3.16 -13.99 3.15
N MET A 85 3.40 -14.55 1.96
CA MET A 85 4.05 -13.81 0.86
C MET A 85 3.18 -12.68 0.33
N ILE A 86 1.87 -12.94 0.19
CA ILE A 86 0.88 -11.94 -0.17
C ILE A 86 0.89 -10.79 0.84
N ALA A 87 0.79 -11.11 2.15
CA ALA A 87 0.77 -10.11 3.21
C ALA A 87 2.06 -9.28 3.22
N GLN A 88 3.21 -9.93 3.06
CA GLN A 88 4.51 -9.27 2.98
C GLN A 88 4.61 -8.32 1.77
N TYR A 89 4.18 -8.75 0.58
CA TYR A 89 4.22 -7.91 -0.62
C TYR A 89 3.34 -6.66 -0.48
N ARG A 90 2.24 -6.77 0.26
CA ARG A 90 1.24 -5.70 0.43
C ARG A 90 1.43 -4.83 1.67
N GLY A 91 2.38 -5.17 2.54
CA GLY A 91 2.56 -4.49 3.82
C GLY A 91 1.39 -4.70 4.79
N ASP A 92 0.69 -5.83 4.71
CA ASP A 92 -0.31 -6.23 5.71
C ASP A 92 0.41 -6.87 6.91
N ASP A 93 0.90 -6.01 7.80
CA ASP A 93 1.72 -6.40 8.95
C ASP A 93 0.94 -7.27 9.95
N ASP A 94 -0.36 -7.05 10.11
CA ASP A 94 -1.22 -7.79 11.03
C ASP A 94 -1.40 -9.24 10.56
N THR A 95 -1.75 -9.43 9.29
CA THR A 95 -1.85 -10.77 8.70
C THR A 95 -0.48 -11.45 8.72
N LEU A 96 0.60 -10.74 8.34
CA LEU A 96 1.94 -11.30 8.33
C LEU A 96 2.38 -11.77 9.74
N ALA A 97 2.10 -10.99 10.78
CA ALA A 97 2.40 -11.35 12.16
C ALA A 97 1.62 -12.60 12.60
N ALA A 98 0.32 -12.66 12.33
CA ALA A 98 -0.53 -13.81 12.66
C ALA A 98 -0.06 -15.10 11.95
N GLU A 99 0.31 -14.99 10.67
CA GLU A 99 0.83 -16.11 9.88
C GLU A 99 2.17 -16.61 10.43
N ARG A 100 3.08 -15.70 10.78
CA ARG A 100 4.37 -16.04 11.41
C ARG A 100 4.17 -16.74 12.76
N THR A 101 3.31 -16.22 13.63
CA THR A 101 2.99 -16.88 14.91
C THR A 101 2.45 -18.28 14.69
N ARG A 102 1.55 -18.48 13.72
CA ARG A 102 1.04 -19.83 13.40
C ARG A 102 2.14 -20.76 12.88
N GLN A 103 3.03 -20.27 12.02
CA GLN A 103 4.15 -21.05 11.49
C GLN A 103 5.15 -21.43 12.59
N THR A 104 5.49 -20.49 13.48
CA THR A 104 6.34 -20.75 14.66
C THR A 104 5.72 -21.81 15.55
N ARG A 105 4.44 -21.67 15.90
CA ARG A 105 3.74 -22.66 16.73
C ARG A 105 3.73 -24.04 16.08
N ARG A 106 3.44 -24.12 14.78
CA ARG A 106 3.48 -25.39 14.03
C ARG A 106 4.88 -26.01 14.09
N TYR A 107 5.91 -25.20 13.91
CA TYR A 107 7.31 -25.64 13.97
C TYR A 107 7.68 -26.19 15.35
N GLU A 108 7.26 -25.50 16.42
CA GLU A 108 7.48 -25.95 17.80
C GLU A 108 6.76 -27.28 18.10
N GLU A 109 5.54 -27.46 17.58
CA GLU A 109 4.73 -28.66 17.82
C GLU A 109 5.14 -29.85 16.94
N HIS A 110 5.54 -29.63 15.68
CA HIS A 110 5.68 -30.69 14.67
C HIS A 110 7.06 -30.72 13.98
N GLY A 111 7.96 -29.79 14.30
CA GLY A 111 9.26 -29.66 13.66
C GLY A 111 9.20 -28.99 12.27
N PRO A 112 10.31 -29.07 11.49
CA PRO A 112 10.42 -28.44 10.19
C PRO A 112 9.42 -29.02 9.18
N VAL A 113 8.91 -28.13 8.33
CA VAL A 113 7.98 -28.50 7.26
C VAL A 113 8.73 -29.22 6.13
N PRO A 114 8.21 -30.33 5.60
CA PRO A 114 8.73 -30.95 4.38
C PRO A 114 8.76 -29.96 3.20
N LEU A 115 9.80 -30.04 2.36
CA LEU A 115 10.06 -29.08 1.28
C LEU A 115 8.95 -29.02 0.22
N ASP A 116 8.30 -30.14 -0.05
CA ASP A 116 7.15 -30.30 -0.95
C ASP A 116 5.90 -29.55 -0.47
N GLN A 117 5.83 -29.20 0.82
CA GLN A 117 4.77 -28.37 1.38
C GLN A 117 5.12 -26.88 1.40
N VAL A 118 6.29 -26.51 0.88
CA VAL A 118 6.78 -25.12 0.77
C VAL A 118 6.89 -24.70 -0.69
N LEU A 119 7.41 -25.59 -1.54
CA LEU A 119 7.56 -25.38 -2.97
C LEU A 119 6.50 -26.16 -3.74
N HIS A 120 5.89 -25.50 -4.72
CA HIS A 120 4.95 -26.15 -5.63
C HIS A 120 5.56 -26.19 -7.04
N THR A 121 5.92 -27.40 -7.46
CA THR A 121 6.33 -27.69 -8.84
C THR A 121 5.09 -28.08 -9.65
N HIS A 122 4.85 -27.36 -10.75
CA HIS A 122 3.85 -27.72 -11.76
C HIS A 122 4.41 -28.76 -12.74
#